data_AF-A0A377FB80-F1
#
_entry.id   AF-A0A377FB80-F1
#
_cell.length_a   1.000
_cell.length_b   1.000
_cell.length_c   1.000
_cell.angle_alpha   90.00
_cell.angle_beta   90.00
_cell.angle_gamma   90.00
#
_symmetry.space_group_name_H-M   'P 1'
#
loop_
_entity.id
_entity.type
_entity.pdbx_description
1 polymer ?
#
loop_
_entity_poly.entity_id
_entity_poly.type
_entity_poly.pdbx_seq_one_letter_code
_entity_poly.pdbx_strand_id
1 'polypeptide(L)'
;MLVTHNGRLLKTVKLNNNLLEVTNSGQDPLRNALAIKDGSRWTRDILWSEDNHFRSATLSSTFSFAGLETLNIAGRNVLCNVWQEEVTSTRPEKQWQNTFWVDSATGQVRQSRQMLGAGVIPVEMTFLKPAP
;
A
#
# COMPACT_ATOMS: atom_id res chain seq x y z
N MET A 1 2.73 1.60 16.45
CA MET A 1 3.30 2.61 15.53
C MET A 1 3.27 2.04 14.13
N LEU A 2 2.86 2.85 13.15
CA LEU A 2 2.91 2.51 11.72
C LEU A 2 3.97 3.37 11.06
N VAL A 3 4.75 2.78 10.16
CA VAL A 3 5.73 3.47 9.33
C VAL A 3 5.29 3.35 7.89
N THR A 4 5.10 4.49 7.25
CA THR A 4 4.67 4.56 5.85
C THR A 4 5.66 5.37 5.03
N HIS A 5 5.72 5.09 3.73
CA HIS A 5 6.44 5.92 2.77
C HIS A 5 5.59 6.03 1.49
N ASN A 6 5.28 7.26 1.04
CA ASN A 6 4.35 7.50 -0.07
C ASN A 6 3.01 6.73 0.06
N GLY A 7 2.48 6.64 1.28
CA GLY A 7 1.25 5.89 1.58
C GLY A 7 1.38 4.36 1.67
N ARG A 8 2.52 3.78 1.29
CA ARG A 8 2.82 2.35 1.47
C ARG A 8 3.12 2.05 2.92
N LEU A 9 2.52 0.99 3.49
CA LEU A 9 2.94 0.46 4.79
C LEU A 9 4.27 -0.28 4.65
N LEU A 10 5.29 0.14 5.41
CA LEU A 10 6.63 -0.48 5.38
C LEU A 10 6.96 -1.24 6.67
N LYS A 11 6.42 -0.78 7.80
CA LYS A 11 6.67 -1.41 9.10
C LYS A 11 5.56 -1.09 10.09
N THR A 12 5.30 -2.01 11.00
CA THR A 12 4.47 -1.77 12.17
C THR A 12 5.21 -2.24 13.43
N VAL A 13 4.91 -1.60 14.56
CA VAL A 13 5.56 -1.90 15.84
C VAL A 13 4.50 -1.89 16.94
N LYS A 14 4.56 -2.87 17.86
CA LYS A 14 3.65 -3.05 19.00
C LYS A 14 2.19 -3.36 18.63
N LEU A 15 1.95 -3.95 17.45
CA LEU A 15 0.66 -4.60 17.14
C LEU A 15 0.74 -6.09 17.49
N ASN A 16 -0.40 -6.79 17.54
CA ASN A 16 -0.44 -8.25 17.74
C ASN A 16 0.36 -8.97 16.64
N ASN A 17 0.22 -8.51 15.40
CA ASN A 17 0.94 -8.98 14.23
C ASN A 17 1.62 -7.79 13.56
N ASN A 18 2.90 -7.89 13.23
CA ASN A 18 3.69 -6.77 12.75
C ASN A 18 4.32 -7.04 11.39
N LEU A 19 4.20 -6.08 10.46
CA LEU A 19 5.08 -6.01 9.30
C LEU A 19 6.46 -5.54 9.77
N LEU A 20 7.48 -6.36 9.51
CA LEU A 20 8.84 -6.15 10.01
C LEU A 20 9.75 -5.58 8.93
N GLU A 21 9.57 -6.04 7.69
CA GLU A 21 10.37 -5.65 6.54
C GLU A 21 9.56 -5.67 5.24
N VAL A 22 9.89 -4.73 4.34
CA VAL A 22 9.47 -4.69 2.94
C VAL A 22 10.69 -4.36 2.11
N THR A 23 11.14 -5.29 1.27
CA THR A 23 12.29 -5.06 0.38
C THR A 23 11.89 -4.29 -0.87
N ASN A 24 12.87 -3.84 -1.64
CA ASN A 24 12.67 -3.19 -2.94
C ASN A 24 11.71 -1.98 -2.93
N SER A 25 11.55 -1.30 -1.79
CA SER A 25 10.68 -0.12 -1.66
C SER A 25 11.13 1.04 -2.55
N GLY A 26 12.38 1.05 -2.98
CA GLY A 26 12.90 2.01 -3.94
C GLY A 26 12.28 1.93 -5.34
N GLN A 27 11.70 0.78 -5.72
CA GLN A 27 11.03 0.52 -7.00
C GLN A 27 9.50 0.44 -6.88
N ASP A 28 8.92 0.77 -5.70
CA ASP A 28 7.47 0.85 -5.55
C ASP A 28 6.90 1.96 -6.46
N PRO A 29 5.93 1.66 -7.35
CA PRO A 29 5.31 2.66 -8.22
C PRO A 29 4.72 3.85 -7.45
N LEU A 30 4.30 3.67 -6.19
CA LEU A 30 3.82 4.76 -5.34
C LEU A 30 4.89 5.81 -5.03
N ARG A 31 6.18 5.51 -5.20
CA ARG A 31 7.27 6.48 -5.05
C ARG A 31 7.20 7.62 -6.06
N ASN A 32 6.61 7.38 -7.22
CA ASN A 32 6.28 8.41 -8.20
C ASN A 32 4.86 8.18 -8.72
N ALA A 33 3.88 8.42 -7.85
CA ALA A 33 2.50 8.00 -8.12
C ALA A 33 1.86 8.68 -9.34
N LEU A 34 2.32 9.87 -9.73
CA LEU A 34 1.87 10.55 -10.96
C LEU A 34 2.36 9.87 -12.24
N ALA A 35 3.43 9.08 -12.15
CA ALA A 35 4.00 8.35 -13.28
C ALA A 35 3.49 6.90 -13.38
N ILE A 36 2.63 6.46 -12.46
CA ILE A 36 2.01 5.12 -12.53
C ILE A 36 1.18 5.04 -13.81
N LYS A 37 1.34 3.92 -14.52
CA LYS A 37 0.55 3.55 -15.69
C LYS A 37 -0.17 2.25 -15.42
N ASP A 38 -1.24 1.99 -16.16
CA ASP A 38 -1.86 0.67 -16.19
C ASP A 38 -0.83 -0.41 -16.50
N GLY A 39 -0.83 -1.47 -15.70
CA GLY A 39 0.13 -2.56 -15.79
C GLY A 39 1.49 -2.28 -15.14
N SER A 40 1.67 -1.18 -14.40
CA SER A 40 2.89 -0.97 -13.61
C SER A 40 3.06 -2.13 -12.63
N ARG A 41 4.29 -2.62 -12.44
CA ARG A 41 4.56 -3.81 -11.63
C ARG A 41 5.56 -3.54 -10.52
N TRP A 42 5.44 -4.32 -9.46
CA TRP A 42 6.40 -4.29 -8.37
C TRP A 42 6.53 -5.67 -7.73
N THR A 43 7.76 -6.13 -7.53
CA THR A 43 8.05 -7.39 -6.85
C THR A 43 8.92 -7.11 -5.63
N ARG A 44 8.59 -7.73 -4.51
CA ARG A 44 9.21 -7.48 -3.21
C ARG A 44 9.11 -8.71 -2.32
N ASP A 45 10.02 -8.81 -1.36
CA ASP A 45 9.88 -9.73 -0.23
C ASP A 45 9.36 -8.96 0.98
N ILE A 46 8.56 -9.64 1.78
CA ILE A 46 8.07 -9.13 3.06
C ILE A 46 8.37 -10.11 4.18
N LEU A 47 8.59 -9.56 5.38
CA LEU A 47 8.71 -10.31 6.63
C LEU A 47 7.67 -9.78 7.61
N TRP A 48 6.87 -10.65 8.22
CA TRP A 48 5.90 -10.27 9.24
C TRP A 48 5.84 -11.27 10.40
N SER A 49 5.29 -10.82 11.52
CA SER A 49 4.92 -11.70 12.62
C SER A 49 3.44 -12.06 12.54
N GLU A 50 3.12 -13.34 12.69
CA GLU A 50 1.76 -13.87 12.78
C GLU A 50 1.71 -14.95 13.86
N ASP A 51 0.84 -14.80 14.85
CA ASP A 51 0.65 -15.77 15.95
C ASP A 51 1.99 -16.15 16.63
N ASN A 52 2.81 -15.14 16.95
CA ASN A 52 4.17 -15.27 17.49
C ASN A 52 5.20 -16.00 16.60
N HIS A 53 4.90 -16.25 15.32
CA HIS A 53 5.83 -16.82 14.35
C HIS A 53 6.27 -15.78 13.32
N PHE A 54 7.52 -15.88 12.86
CA PHE A 54 7.98 -15.11 11.71
C PHE A 54 7.57 -15.81 10.41
N ARG A 55 7.05 -15.03 9.48
CA ARG A 55 6.67 -15.48 8.14
C ARG A 55 7.23 -14.54 7.08
N SER A 56 7.55 -15.10 5.93
CA SER A 56 8.03 -14.36 4.79
C SER A 56 7.35 -14.78 3.51
N ALA A 57 7.25 -13.86 2.57
CA ALA A 57 6.64 -14.12 1.27
C ALA A 57 7.23 -13.19 0.21
N THR A 58 7.43 -13.73 -1.00
CA THR A 58 7.63 -12.92 -2.20
C THR A 58 6.28 -12.54 -2.76
N LEU A 59 6.10 -11.24 -3.00
CA LEU A 59 4.90 -10.64 -3.54
C LEU A 59 5.15 -10.12 -4.96
N SER A 60 4.18 -10.32 -5.84
CA SER A 60 4.12 -9.67 -7.15
C SER A 60 2.88 -8.80 -7.24
N SER A 61 3.04 -7.57 -7.70
CA SER A 61 1.96 -6.60 -7.80
C SER A 61 1.80 -6.08 -9.22
N THR A 62 0.55 -5.86 -9.61
CA THR A 62 0.19 -5.16 -10.86
C THR A 62 -0.82 -4.05 -10.53
N PHE A 63 -0.58 -2.84 -11.03
CA PHE A 63 -1.43 -1.68 -10.81
C PHE A 63 -2.38 -1.46 -11.98
N SER A 64 -3.63 -1.08 -11.66
CA SER A 64 -4.64 -0.67 -12.63
C SER A 64 -5.35 0.61 -12.16
N PHE A 65 -5.65 1.48 -13.10
CA PHE A 65 -6.38 2.72 -12.85
C PHE A 65 -7.86 2.40 -12.68
N ALA A 66 -8.41 2.77 -11.53
CA ALA A 66 -9.77 2.45 -11.14
C ALA A 66 -10.72 3.66 -11.25
N GLY A 67 -10.23 4.81 -11.72
CA GLY A 67 -11.03 6.01 -11.95
C GLY A 67 -10.65 7.17 -11.05
N LEU A 68 -11.50 8.20 -11.05
CA LEU A 68 -11.36 9.40 -10.25
C LEU A 68 -12.36 9.39 -9.10
N GLU A 69 -11.91 9.81 -7.92
CA GLU A 69 -12.77 9.96 -6.74
C GLU A 69 -12.44 11.26 -6.01
N THR A 70 -13.44 11.99 -5.55
CA THR A 70 -13.23 13.17 -4.68
C THR A 70 -13.40 12.77 -3.23
N LEU A 71 -12.31 12.80 -2.47
CA LEU A 71 -12.34 12.55 -1.04
C LEU A 71 -12.63 13.83 -0.27
N ASN A 72 -13.50 13.76 0.74
CA ASN A 72 -13.66 14.82 1.73
C ASN A 72 -12.77 14.52 2.94
N ILE A 73 -11.66 15.27 3.07
CA ILE A 73 -10.68 15.07 4.13
C ILE A 73 -10.61 16.34 4.96
N ALA A 74 -11.06 16.26 6.23
CA ALA A 74 -11.09 17.40 7.15
C ALA A 74 -11.76 18.65 6.54
N GLY A 75 -12.90 18.46 5.85
CA GLY A 75 -13.67 19.54 5.25
C GLY A 75 -13.12 20.08 3.92
N ARG A 76 -12.06 19.48 3.38
CA ARG A 76 -11.51 19.82 2.05
C ARG A 76 -11.80 18.70 1.06
N ASN A 77 -12.25 19.08 -0.13
CA ASN A 77 -12.41 18.15 -1.24
C ASN A 77 -11.05 17.99 -1.96
N VAL A 78 -10.60 16.74 -2.11
CA VAL A 78 -9.36 16.40 -2.79
C VAL A 78 -9.69 15.43 -3.91
N LEU A 79 -9.41 15.82 -5.15
CA LEU A 79 -9.56 14.94 -6.31
C LEU A 79 -8.41 13.94 -6.34
N CYS A 80 -8.74 12.65 -6.44
CA CYS A 80 -7.78 11.56 -6.42
C CYS A 80 -7.92 10.66 -7.65
N ASN A 81 -6.78 10.27 -8.20
CA ASN A 81 -6.61 9.10 -9.04
C ASN A 81 -6.66 7.86 -8.14
N VAL A 82 -7.61 6.96 -8.37
CA VAL A 82 -7.73 5.70 -7.62
C VAL A 82 -6.95 4.63 -8.37
N TRP A 83 -6.00 4.01 -7.67
CA TRP A 83 -5.21 2.89 -8.18
C TRP A 83 -5.54 1.62 -7.39
N GLN A 84 -5.87 0.55 -8.12
CA GLN A 84 -5.96 -0.79 -7.57
C GLN A 84 -4.62 -1.49 -7.79
N GLU A 85 -4.10 -2.11 -6.74
CA GLU A 85 -2.91 -2.96 -6.79
C GLU A 85 -3.37 -4.39 -6.53
N GLU A 86 -3.37 -5.22 -7.56
CA GLU A 86 -3.53 -6.66 -7.42
C GLU A 86 -2.22 -7.26 -6.93
N VAL A 87 -2.24 -7.99 -5.82
CA VAL A 87 -1.07 -8.59 -5.20
C VAL A 87 -1.24 -10.10 -5.15
N THR A 88 -0.22 -10.82 -5.61
CA THR A 88 -0.12 -12.27 -5.46
C THR A 88 1.09 -12.62 -4.59
N SER A 89 0.96 -13.69 -3.81
CA SER A 89 2.04 -14.32 -3.07
C SER A 89 2.22 -15.75 -3.55
N THR A 90 3.44 -16.25 -3.58
CA THR A 90 3.74 -17.63 -4.00
C THR A 90 3.82 -18.62 -2.83
N ARG A 91 4.09 -18.14 -1.60
CA ARG A 91 4.23 -18.96 -0.40
C ARG A 91 3.81 -18.18 0.86
N PRO A 92 2.58 -18.37 1.37
CA PRO A 92 1.51 -19.19 0.81
C PRO A 92 0.94 -18.60 -0.49
N GLU A 93 0.36 -19.45 -1.35
CA GLU A 93 -0.36 -18.98 -2.53
C GLU A 93 -1.62 -18.21 -2.10
N LYS A 94 -1.63 -16.91 -2.34
CA LYS A 94 -2.72 -16.00 -1.99
C LYS A 94 -2.78 -14.86 -2.99
N GLN A 95 -3.98 -14.31 -3.15
CA GLN A 95 -4.21 -13.09 -3.94
C GLN A 95 -5.13 -12.15 -3.16
N TRP A 96 -4.84 -10.86 -3.23
CA TRP A 96 -5.69 -9.81 -2.68
C TRP A 96 -5.51 -8.51 -3.46
N GLN A 97 -6.33 -7.52 -3.13
CA GLN A 97 -6.28 -6.20 -3.72
C GLN A 97 -6.00 -5.16 -2.63
N ASN A 98 -5.08 -4.24 -2.93
CA ASN A 98 -4.91 -3.00 -2.20
C ASN A 98 -5.47 -1.83 -3.04
N THR A 99 -5.82 -0.73 -2.41
CA THR A 99 -6.35 0.48 -3.08
C THR A 99 -5.63 1.71 -2.55
N PHE A 100 -5.23 2.59 -3.46
CA PHE A 100 -4.55 3.84 -3.16
C PHE A 100 -5.26 5.01 -3.83
N TRP A 101 -5.61 6.02 -3.04
CA TRP A 101 -6.16 7.28 -3.53
C TRP A 101 -5.04 8.30 -3.59
N VAL A 102 -4.60 8.60 -4.81
CA VAL A 102 -3.48 9.49 -5.10
C VAL A 102 -4.03 10.85 -5.49
N ASP A 103 -3.70 11.90 -4.75
CA ASP A 103 -4.02 13.29 -5.12
C ASP A 103 -3.57 13.57 -6.56
N SER A 104 -4.52 13.92 -7.42
CA SER A 104 -4.28 14.01 -8.86
C SER A 104 -3.34 15.15 -9.26
N ALA A 105 -3.16 16.15 -8.38
CA ALA A 105 -2.29 17.29 -8.62
C ALA A 105 -0.87 17.06 -8.07
N THR A 106 -0.76 16.42 -6.91
CA THR A 106 0.53 16.33 -6.19
C THR A 106 1.18 14.95 -6.24
N GLY A 107 0.44 13.89 -6.58
CA GLY A 107 0.93 12.52 -6.51
C GLY A 107 0.99 11.94 -5.09
N GLN A 108 0.51 12.67 -4.10
CA GLN A 108 0.55 12.19 -2.72
C GLN A 108 -0.60 11.23 -2.45
N VAL A 109 -0.33 10.10 -1.81
CA VAL A 109 -1.38 9.21 -1.33
C VAL A 109 -2.14 9.89 -0.18
N ARG A 110 -3.45 10.05 -0.35
CA ARG A 110 -4.36 10.68 0.63
C ARG A 110 -5.15 9.66 1.43
N GLN A 111 -5.37 8.49 0.85
CA GLN A 111 -5.95 7.35 1.53
C GLN A 111 -5.32 6.06 0.99
N SER A 112 -5.22 5.04 1.82
CA SER A 112 -4.81 3.69 1.39
C SER A 112 -5.59 2.63 2.14
N ARG A 113 -5.92 1.55 1.43
CA ARG A 113 -6.41 0.29 1.98
C ARG A 113 -5.47 -0.80 1.52
N GLN A 114 -4.77 -1.45 2.45
CA GLN A 114 -3.78 -2.45 2.12
C GLN A 114 -3.71 -3.53 3.19
N MET A 115 -3.25 -4.72 2.82
CA MET A 115 -3.06 -5.82 3.77
C MET A 115 -1.69 -5.75 4.44
N LEU A 116 -1.65 -6.11 5.73
CA LEU A 116 -0.42 -6.42 6.43
C LEU A 116 0.01 -7.85 6.08
N GLY A 117 1.30 -8.11 5.86
CA GLY A 117 1.73 -9.47 5.53
C GLY A 117 1.16 -9.98 4.19
N ALA A 118 1.16 -11.30 3.99
CA ALA A 118 0.64 -11.91 2.76
C ALA A 118 -0.90 -12.02 2.77
N GLY A 119 -1.59 -10.89 2.62
CA GLY A 119 -3.06 -10.85 2.52
C GLY A 119 -3.78 -11.06 3.84
N VAL A 120 -3.16 -10.66 4.96
CA VAL A 120 -3.76 -10.77 6.29
C VAL A 120 -4.00 -9.37 6.87
N ILE A 121 -4.99 -9.22 7.76
CA ILE A 121 -5.24 -8.00 8.55
C ILE A 121 -5.29 -6.70 7.71
N PRO A 122 -6.49 -6.24 7.32
CA PRO A 122 -6.61 -5.01 6.55
C PRO A 122 -6.18 -3.79 7.38
N VAL A 123 -5.44 -2.89 6.74
CA VAL A 123 -5.02 -1.60 7.28
C VAL A 123 -5.56 -0.50 6.37
N GLU A 124 -6.41 0.35 6.93
CA GLU A 124 -6.93 1.55 6.29
C GLU A 124 -6.33 2.79 6.94
N MET A 125 -5.84 3.72 6.11
CA MET A 125 -5.20 4.96 6.55
C MET A 125 -5.69 6.13 5.71
N THR A 126 -6.09 7.21 6.37
CA THR A 126 -6.38 8.51 5.75
C THR A 126 -5.36 9.54 6.22
N PHE A 127 -4.68 10.19 5.28
CA PHE A 127 -3.63 11.16 5.55
C PHE A 127 -4.24 12.57 5.60
N LEU A 128 -4.45 13.07 6.83
CA LEU A 128 -5.04 14.39 7.09
C LEU A 128 -4.13 15.53 6.61
N LYS A 129 -2.82 15.30 6.62
CA LYS A 129 -1.79 16.16 6.04
C LYS A 129 -0.95 15.30 5.08
N PRO A 130 -0.34 15.91 4.06
CA PRO A 130 0.67 15.27 3.23
C PRO A 130 1.62 14.41 4.08
N ALA A 131 1.73 13.12 3.76
CA ALA A 131 2.81 12.31 4.31
C ALA A 131 4.12 12.79 3.66
N PRO A 132 5.19 13.06 4.45
CA PRO A 132 6.48 13.51 3.93
C PRO A 132 7.20 12.43 3.10
#